data_AF-A0A958V1S4-F1
#
_entry.id   AF-A0A958V1S4-F1
#
_cell.length_a   1.000
_cell.length_b   1.000
_cell.length_c   1.000
_cell.angle_alpha   90.00
_cell.angle_beta   90.00
_cell.angle_gamma   90.00
#
_symmetry.space_group_name_H-M   'P 1'
#
loop_
_entity.id
_entity.type
_entity.pdbx_description
1 polymer ?
#
loop_
_entity_poly.entity_id
_entity_poly.type
_entity_poly.pdbx_seq_one_letter_code
_entity_poly.pdbx_strand_id
1 'polypeptide(L)'
;MKRKTTLALTLLFFFPVIWLNAKNSHPVVKSELIVAPPSNDDCDAATTITVNDNYLCGTVTAGTLSEATASSQATTGCTISSDKANDDVWFKFVATNTSHRIQLQNIVGNQTNLYHMIYNGGTSGSCSSMSLIYCSDPETSNLSGLTVGNTYFIRVFSNSSAAGANTTFDICVGTEPSSPVNDDCVNALAINTFPFTQIYDATGATNNNGFIAASGTCIAMNDGVWFTVTGTGDRFNLLLTPVAWNGAIAVYTGSCGALTCVGTKNAGGIGVVEGYSFDSTLGTTYYINIGYPSGTFDGAEGIFTLGVTLTALSVDEIIAKGFTYYPNPVTGGVLKMSASEPINNINVYTVLGREIRNIKNTDLSYDLDLTDLPAGAYYVRATVGSKSGTFKIIKQ
;
A
#
# COMPACT_ATOMS: atom_id res chain seq x y z
N MET A 1 -50.02 -1.07 30.53
CA MET A 1 -51.45 -1.03 30.13
C MET A 1 -51.91 0.42 30.14
N LYS A 2 -52.41 0.90 28.99
CA LYS A 2 -53.16 2.15 28.72
C LYS A 2 -52.40 3.50 28.61
N ARG A 3 -52.15 3.88 27.34
CA ARG A 3 -52.28 5.25 26.78
C ARG A 3 -53.70 5.80 27.00
N LYS A 4 -53.87 7.13 27.05
CA LYS A 4 -55.01 7.94 26.53
C LYS A 4 -54.63 9.44 26.60
N THR A 5 -54.33 10.11 25.48
CA THR A 5 -55.20 10.93 24.58
C THR A 5 -55.75 12.22 25.19
N THR A 6 -55.30 13.35 24.63
CA THR A 6 -55.74 14.73 24.88
C THR A 6 -56.92 15.09 23.98
N LEU A 7 -57.93 15.76 24.55
CA LEU A 7 -59.17 16.19 23.91
C LEU A 7 -59.09 17.69 23.55
N ALA A 8 -59.45 18.06 22.32
CA ALA A 8 -59.52 19.44 21.85
C ALA A 8 -60.88 20.06 22.20
N LEU A 9 -60.87 21.30 22.69
CA LEU A 9 -62.05 22.08 23.08
C LEU A 9 -62.29 23.19 22.04
N THR A 10 -63.44 23.16 21.38
CA THR A 10 -63.87 24.16 20.39
C THR A 10 -64.86 25.13 21.03
N LEU A 11 -64.57 26.43 21.04
CA LEU A 11 -65.46 27.49 21.50
C LEU A 11 -66.06 28.22 20.28
N LEU A 12 -67.39 28.30 20.20
CA LEU A 12 -68.15 29.04 19.19
C LEU A 12 -68.58 30.40 19.75
N PHE A 13 -68.23 31.49 19.06
CA PHE A 13 -68.82 32.81 19.28
C PHE A 13 -69.64 33.23 18.06
N PHE A 14 -70.87 33.69 18.31
CA PHE A 14 -71.73 34.37 17.33
C PHE A 14 -71.49 35.88 17.41
N PHE A 15 -71.28 36.55 16.27
CA PHE A 15 -71.44 38.01 16.14
C PHE A 15 -72.28 38.33 14.88
N PRO A 16 -73.11 39.38 14.91
CA PRO A 16 -74.10 39.67 13.88
C PRO A 16 -73.48 40.33 12.65
N VAL A 17 -74.11 40.10 11.50
CA VAL A 17 -73.69 40.59 10.19
C VAL A 17 -73.94 42.11 10.10
N ILE A 18 -72.86 42.89 10.07
CA ILE A 18 -72.86 44.29 9.62
C ILE A 18 -72.23 44.31 8.23
N TRP A 19 -72.96 44.83 7.24
CA TRP A 19 -72.47 45.02 5.88
C TRP A 19 -71.54 46.24 5.86
N LEU A 20 -70.23 46.01 5.86
CA LEU A 20 -69.21 47.03 5.62
C LEU A 20 -68.46 46.69 4.33
N ASN A 21 -68.56 47.57 3.32
CA ASN A 21 -67.75 47.53 2.12
C ASN A 21 -66.28 47.79 2.49
N ALA A 22 -65.52 46.73 2.72
CA ALA A 22 -64.07 46.77 2.88
C ALA A 22 -63.43 46.07 1.68
N LYS A 23 -62.48 46.76 1.03
CA LYS A 23 -61.66 46.24 -0.07
C LYS A 23 -61.11 44.86 0.31
N ASN A 24 -61.29 43.87 -0.57
CA ASN A 24 -60.64 42.57 -0.48
C ASN A 24 -59.11 42.76 -0.54
N SER A 25 -58.47 42.87 0.62
CA SER A 25 -57.05 42.57 0.79
C SER A 25 -56.97 41.37 1.72
N HIS A 26 -57.10 40.17 1.16
CA HIS A 26 -56.67 38.96 1.85
C HIS A 26 -55.16 39.11 2.11
N PRO A 27 -54.68 39.02 3.37
CA PRO A 27 -53.26 38.89 3.60
C PRO A 27 -52.82 37.56 2.99
N VAL A 28 -52.08 37.63 1.88
CA VAL A 28 -51.33 36.48 1.37
C VAL A 28 -50.28 36.20 2.42
N VAL A 29 -50.52 35.20 3.27
CA VAL A 29 -49.46 34.62 4.09
C VAL A 29 -48.56 33.89 3.11
N LYS A 30 -47.51 34.58 2.64
CA LYS A 30 -46.46 33.98 1.84
C LYS A 30 -45.76 32.98 2.75
N SER A 31 -46.09 31.70 2.58
CA SER A 31 -45.38 30.61 3.26
C SER A 31 -43.96 30.58 2.72
N GLU A 32 -43.07 31.34 3.33
CA GLU A 32 -41.64 31.21 3.07
C GLU A 32 -41.20 29.85 3.59
N LEU A 33 -40.71 29.02 2.66
CA LEU A 33 -40.09 27.75 2.98
C LEU A 33 -38.78 28.08 3.70
N ILE A 34 -38.76 28.01 5.02
CA ILE A 34 -37.53 28.15 5.80
C ILE A 34 -36.71 26.88 5.56
N VAL A 35 -35.66 26.99 4.76
CA VAL A 35 -34.68 25.93 4.57
C VAL A 35 -33.71 26.01 5.75
N ALA A 36 -33.51 24.88 6.44
CA ALA A 36 -32.58 24.83 7.56
C ALA A 36 -31.12 24.84 7.05
N PRO A 37 -30.17 25.38 7.82
CA PRO A 37 -28.75 25.26 7.52
C PRO A 37 -28.32 23.79 7.42
N PRO A 38 -27.17 23.50 6.78
CA PRO A 38 -26.61 22.16 6.72
C PRO A 38 -26.36 21.59 8.12
N SER A 39 -26.36 20.27 8.25
CA SER A 39 -26.22 19.63 9.58
C SER A 39 -24.88 19.91 10.27
N ASN A 40 -23.87 20.33 9.52
CA ASN A 40 -22.54 20.67 9.98
C ASN A 40 -22.24 22.17 9.90
N ASP A 41 -23.28 23.00 9.99
CA ASP A 41 -23.16 24.45 10.09
C ASP A 41 -22.36 24.86 11.33
N ASP A 42 -22.64 24.22 12.45
CA ASP A 42 -21.92 24.43 13.70
C ASP A 42 -20.79 23.42 13.88
N CYS A 43 -19.69 23.91 14.43
CA CYS A 43 -18.50 23.12 14.77
C CYS A 43 -18.76 21.90 15.67
N ASP A 44 -19.69 21.99 16.64
CA ASP A 44 -20.04 20.84 17.49
C ASP A 44 -20.68 19.69 16.69
N ALA A 45 -21.27 20.01 15.52
CA ALA A 45 -21.86 19.06 14.59
C ALA A 45 -20.96 18.74 13.37
N ALA A 46 -19.66 19.06 13.45
CA ALA A 46 -18.71 18.83 12.37
C ALA A 46 -18.78 17.39 11.81
N THR A 47 -18.97 17.28 10.49
CA THR A 47 -19.06 16.00 9.79
C THR A 47 -17.71 15.29 9.82
N THR A 48 -17.70 14.00 10.17
CA THR A 48 -16.46 13.22 10.21
C THR A 48 -16.05 12.78 8.80
N ILE A 49 -14.80 13.07 8.42
CA ILE A 49 -14.18 12.64 7.17
C ILE A 49 -13.31 11.41 7.42
N THR A 50 -13.45 10.40 6.57
CA THR A 50 -12.52 9.27 6.51
C THR A 50 -11.21 9.70 5.85
N VAL A 51 -10.09 9.47 6.53
CA VAL A 51 -8.76 9.71 5.95
C VAL A 51 -8.47 8.62 4.91
N ASN A 52 -8.14 9.03 3.69
CA ASN A 52 -7.70 8.14 2.62
C ASN A 52 -6.25 7.70 2.85
N ASP A 53 -5.93 6.45 2.53
CA ASP A 53 -4.58 5.86 2.68
C ASP A 53 -3.51 6.50 1.78
N ASN A 54 -3.94 7.35 0.84
CA ASN A 54 -3.08 8.13 -0.04
C ASN A 54 -3.75 9.48 -0.39
N TYR A 55 -3.07 10.29 -1.20
CA TYR A 55 -3.55 11.61 -1.62
C TYR A 55 -4.52 11.61 -2.82
N LEU A 56 -5.03 10.45 -3.27
CA LEU A 56 -5.83 10.34 -4.50
C LEU A 56 -7.34 10.61 -4.29
N CYS A 57 -7.78 10.90 -3.06
CA CYS A 57 -9.18 11.20 -2.76
C CYS A 57 -10.17 10.12 -3.24
N GLY A 58 -9.83 8.85 -3.04
CA GLY A 58 -10.71 7.72 -3.39
C GLY A 58 -12.05 7.74 -2.65
N THR A 59 -12.09 8.32 -1.46
CA THR A 59 -13.29 8.64 -0.68
C THR A 59 -13.37 10.15 -0.46
N VAL A 60 -14.56 10.70 -0.70
CA VAL A 60 -14.88 12.13 -0.54
C VAL A 60 -16.11 12.30 0.34
N THR A 61 -16.24 13.47 0.96
CA THR A 61 -17.43 13.89 1.70
C THR A 61 -18.00 15.14 1.05
N ALA A 62 -19.31 15.14 0.75
CA ALA A 62 -19.97 16.30 0.16
C ALA A 62 -20.18 17.41 1.20
N GLY A 63 -20.05 18.67 0.76
CA GLY A 63 -20.31 19.88 1.52
C GLY A 63 -21.20 20.86 0.75
N THR A 64 -21.92 21.70 1.49
CA THR A 64 -22.75 22.78 0.94
C THR A 64 -22.72 23.99 1.86
N LEU A 65 -22.60 25.18 1.29
CA LEU A 65 -22.72 26.46 2.01
C LEU A 65 -24.15 27.04 1.90
N SER A 66 -25.07 26.32 1.25
CA SER A 66 -26.46 26.76 1.10
C SER A 66 -27.13 26.90 2.47
N GLU A 67 -27.56 28.12 2.79
CA GLU A 67 -28.14 28.50 4.09
C GLU A 67 -27.19 28.33 5.28
N ALA A 68 -25.89 28.12 5.05
CA ALA A 68 -24.91 28.08 6.13
C ALA A 68 -24.79 29.45 6.80
N THR A 69 -24.45 29.44 8.09
CA THR A 69 -24.39 30.64 8.93
C THR A 69 -23.03 30.82 9.58
N ALA A 70 -22.80 32.00 10.15
CA ALA A 70 -21.53 32.36 10.75
C ALA A 70 -21.33 31.62 12.09
N SER A 71 -20.31 30.77 12.16
CA SER A 71 -19.86 30.16 13.41
C SER A 71 -19.04 31.13 14.27
N SER A 72 -19.16 30.96 15.60
CA SER A 72 -18.54 31.86 16.60
C SER A 72 -17.02 31.65 16.82
N GLN A 73 -16.45 30.57 16.28
CA GLN A 73 -15.03 30.26 16.45
C GLN A 73 -14.15 31.36 15.84
N ALA A 74 -13.11 31.75 16.57
CA ALA A 74 -12.25 32.85 16.19
C ALA A 74 -11.45 32.53 14.91
N THR A 75 -11.35 33.52 14.03
CA THR A 75 -10.48 33.48 12.83
C THR A 75 -9.10 34.10 13.10
N THR A 76 -8.83 34.48 14.37
CA THR A 76 -7.59 35.16 14.78
C THR A 76 -6.38 34.27 14.56
N GLY A 77 -5.42 34.75 13.76
CA GLY A 77 -4.23 34.00 13.35
C GLY A 77 -4.07 33.89 11.84
N CYS A 78 -5.12 34.24 11.07
CA CYS A 78 -5.08 34.29 9.62
C CYS A 78 -5.44 35.69 9.10
N THR A 79 -4.89 36.06 7.95
CA THR A 79 -4.98 37.43 7.39
C THR A 79 -6.33 37.75 6.72
N ILE A 80 -7.34 36.91 6.93
CA ILE A 80 -8.67 37.07 6.36
C ILE A 80 -9.58 37.84 7.32
N SER A 81 -10.51 38.64 6.79
CA SER A 81 -11.56 39.21 7.62
C SER A 81 -12.35 38.11 8.32
N SER A 82 -12.77 38.36 9.56
CA SER A 82 -13.79 37.54 10.20
C SER A 82 -15.16 37.62 9.52
N ASP A 83 -15.45 38.67 8.75
CA ASP A 83 -16.74 38.87 8.07
C ASP A 83 -16.96 37.97 6.85
N LYS A 84 -15.94 37.26 6.39
CA LYS A 84 -16.04 36.30 5.27
C LYS A 84 -16.44 34.90 5.70
N ALA A 85 -16.19 34.51 6.94
CA ALA A 85 -16.67 33.23 7.47
C ALA A 85 -18.13 33.38 7.94
N ASN A 86 -18.99 33.87 7.04
CA ASN A 86 -20.40 34.17 7.32
C ASN A 86 -21.35 33.05 6.90
N ASP A 87 -20.83 32.06 6.19
CA ASP A 87 -21.52 30.95 5.52
C ASP A 87 -20.74 29.64 5.69
N ASP A 88 -20.23 29.38 6.90
CA ASP A 88 -19.23 28.34 7.11
C ASP A 88 -19.80 26.99 7.53
N VAL A 89 -19.10 25.92 7.16
CA VAL A 89 -19.43 24.54 7.57
C VAL A 89 -18.19 23.82 8.07
N TRP A 90 -18.42 22.81 8.91
CA TRP A 90 -17.36 22.13 9.65
C TRP A 90 -17.24 20.65 9.30
N PHE A 91 -15.99 20.21 9.23
CA PHE A 91 -15.61 18.82 9.12
C PHE A 91 -14.56 18.49 10.18
N LYS A 92 -14.35 17.19 10.44
CA LYS A 92 -13.28 16.73 11.32
C LYS A 92 -12.70 15.41 10.88
N PHE A 93 -11.43 15.18 11.20
CA PHE A 93 -10.76 13.90 11.00
C PHE A 93 -9.84 13.60 12.19
N VAL A 94 -9.57 12.32 12.42
CA VAL A 94 -8.53 11.89 13.37
C VAL A 94 -7.25 11.67 12.57
N ALA A 95 -6.15 12.31 12.97
CA ALA A 95 -4.89 12.16 12.26
C ALA A 95 -4.39 10.71 12.37
N THR A 96 -4.10 10.09 11.23
CA THR A 96 -3.49 8.74 11.15
C THR A 96 -1.99 8.81 10.89
N ASN A 97 -1.49 9.98 10.47
CA ASN A 97 -0.07 10.28 10.25
C ASN A 97 0.23 11.71 10.75
N THR A 98 1.52 12.07 10.83
CA THR A 98 1.96 13.43 11.16
C THR A 98 1.76 14.41 10.00
N SER A 99 1.51 13.90 8.80
CA SER A 99 1.30 14.69 7.58
C SER A 99 0.00 14.28 6.89
N HIS A 100 -0.78 15.27 6.46
CA HIS A 100 -2.06 15.06 5.78
C HIS A 100 -2.27 16.11 4.68
N ARG A 101 -2.97 15.74 3.62
CA ARG A 101 -3.45 16.68 2.59
C ARG A 101 -4.95 16.82 2.69
N ILE A 102 -5.42 18.06 2.73
CA ILE A 102 -6.84 18.39 2.56
C ILE A 102 -7.01 18.92 1.14
N GLN A 103 -8.04 18.47 0.45
CA GLN A 103 -8.38 18.95 -0.89
C GLN A 103 -9.89 19.19 -1.02
N LEU A 104 -10.24 20.36 -1.53
CA LEU A 104 -11.57 20.74 -1.97
C LEU A 104 -11.65 20.55 -3.49
N GLN A 105 -12.73 19.95 -3.98
CA GLN A 105 -12.91 19.67 -5.41
C GLN A 105 -14.40 19.74 -5.79
N ASN A 106 -14.68 19.64 -7.09
CA ASN A 106 -16.06 19.66 -7.62
C ASN A 106 -16.87 20.87 -7.13
N ILE A 107 -16.22 22.04 -7.05
CA ILE A 107 -16.81 23.27 -6.51
C ILE A 107 -17.75 23.90 -7.54
N VAL A 108 -19.03 24.05 -7.18
CA VAL A 108 -20.08 24.58 -8.06
C VAL A 108 -20.98 25.51 -7.26
N GLY A 109 -21.36 26.68 -7.80
CA GLY A 109 -22.24 27.63 -7.14
C GLY A 109 -21.96 29.08 -7.51
N ASN A 110 -22.48 30.01 -6.72
CA ASN A 110 -22.30 31.46 -6.92
C ASN A 110 -21.02 32.04 -6.30
N GLN A 111 -20.40 31.34 -5.34
CA GLN A 111 -19.21 31.78 -4.62
C GLN A 111 -18.20 30.63 -4.53
N THR A 112 -17.53 30.34 -5.63
CA THR A 112 -16.66 29.14 -5.78
C THR A 112 -15.23 29.33 -5.29
N ASN A 113 -14.85 30.54 -4.88
CA ASN A 113 -13.56 30.77 -4.21
C ASN A 113 -13.75 30.44 -2.72
N LEU A 114 -13.24 29.29 -2.29
CA LEU A 114 -13.43 28.80 -0.93
C LEU A 114 -12.17 29.03 -0.11
N TYR A 115 -12.36 29.30 1.18
CA TYR A 115 -11.30 29.39 2.16
C TYR A 115 -11.50 28.31 3.21
N HIS A 116 -10.42 27.73 3.72
CA HIS A 116 -10.53 26.81 4.85
C HIS A 116 -9.46 26.98 5.91
N MET A 117 -9.86 26.66 7.14
CA MET A 117 -9.07 26.80 8.35
C MET A 117 -9.00 25.46 9.07
N ILE A 118 -7.82 25.15 9.60
CA ILE A 118 -7.58 23.91 10.33
C ILE A 118 -7.31 24.22 11.79
N TYR A 119 -8.07 23.57 12.67
CA TYR A 119 -7.94 23.70 14.11
C TYR A 119 -7.52 22.36 14.72
N ASN A 120 -6.60 22.39 15.69
CA ASN A 120 -6.24 21.24 16.51
C ASN A 120 -7.17 21.18 17.74
N GLY A 121 -8.04 20.17 17.79
CA GLY A 121 -8.92 19.89 18.92
C GLY A 121 -8.36 18.89 19.94
N GLY A 122 -7.14 18.39 19.71
CA GLY A 122 -6.48 17.43 20.58
C GLY A 122 -7.21 16.09 20.68
N THR A 123 -6.90 15.33 21.73
CA THR A 123 -7.58 14.05 22.03
C THR A 123 -9.03 14.21 22.48
N SER A 124 -9.38 15.39 23.00
CA SER A 124 -10.75 15.71 23.44
C SER A 124 -11.72 15.84 22.27
N GLY A 125 -11.21 16.24 21.09
CA GLY A 125 -12.03 16.55 19.92
C GLY A 125 -13.15 17.55 20.23
N SER A 126 -12.93 18.50 21.16
CA SER A 126 -13.93 19.49 21.55
C SER A 126 -13.74 20.78 20.77
N CYS A 127 -14.83 21.32 20.23
CA CYS A 127 -14.83 22.62 19.57
C CYS A 127 -14.42 23.77 20.51
N SER A 128 -14.71 23.63 21.81
CA SER A 128 -14.53 24.69 22.79
C SER A 128 -13.06 24.98 23.17
N SER A 129 -12.14 24.06 22.85
CA SER A 129 -10.74 24.12 23.29
C SER A 129 -9.74 24.00 22.14
N MET A 130 -10.16 24.31 20.91
CA MET A 130 -9.28 24.16 19.75
C MET A 130 -8.32 25.33 19.58
N SER A 131 -7.21 25.06 18.91
CA SER A 131 -6.26 26.08 18.46
C SER A 131 -6.17 26.10 16.94
N LEU A 132 -6.24 27.29 16.34
CA LEU A 132 -6.03 27.46 14.90
C LEU A 132 -4.56 27.17 14.57
N ILE A 133 -4.30 26.28 13.60
CA ILE A 133 -2.94 25.87 13.23
C ILE A 133 -2.59 26.18 11.78
N TYR A 134 -3.59 26.34 10.90
CA TYR A 134 -3.35 26.58 9.48
C TYR A 134 -4.56 27.22 8.81
N CYS A 135 -4.31 27.99 7.76
CA CYS A 135 -5.34 28.55 6.90
C CYS A 135 -4.91 28.48 5.44
N SER A 136 -5.88 28.35 4.55
CA SER A 136 -5.66 28.15 3.13
C SER A 136 -6.72 28.89 2.33
N ASP A 137 -6.27 29.74 1.43
CA ASP A 137 -7.06 30.22 0.29
C ASP A 137 -7.02 29.23 -0.87
N PRO A 138 -5.87 28.56 -1.18
CA PRO A 138 -5.90 27.47 -2.13
C PRO A 138 -6.77 26.31 -1.64
N GLU A 139 -7.44 25.67 -2.58
CA GLU A 139 -8.30 24.50 -2.41
C GLU A 139 -7.54 23.23 -2.01
N THR A 140 -6.22 23.34 -1.81
CA THR A 140 -5.37 22.26 -1.30
C THR A 140 -4.48 22.76 -0.18
N SER A 141 -4.41 22.00 0.91
CA SER A 141 -3.47 22.25 2.01
C SER A 141 -2.65 21.01 2.32
N ASN A 142 -1.34 21.18 2.48
CA ASN A 142 -0.45 20.16 2.99
C ASN A 142 -0.09 20.49 4.43
N LEU A 143 -0.53 19.65 5.36
CA LEU A 143 -0.28 19.76 6.79
C LEU A 143 0.88 18.85 7.16
N SER A 144 1.68 19.29 8.13
CA SER A 144 2.77 18.51 8.74
C SER A 144 2.81 18.79 10.24
N GLY A 145 3.52 17.96 11.00
CA GLY A 145 3.64 18.11 12.45
C GLY A 145 2.36 17.84 13.23
N LEU A 146 1.40 17.12 12.63
CA LEU A 146 0.18 16.69 13.31
C LEU A 146 0.50 15.57 14.31
N THR A 147 -0.30 15.46 15.36
CA THR A 147 -0.17 14.40 16.37
C THR A 147 -1.17 13.29 16.05
N VAL A 148 -0.67 12.09 15.76
CA VAL A 148 -1.50 10.91 15.48
C VAL A 148 -2.48 10.65 16.62
N GLY A 149 -3.74 10.40 16.30
CA GLY A 149 -4.83 10.18 17.26
C GLY A 149 -5.54 11.45 17.74
N ASN A 150 -5.00 12.66 17.49
CA ASN A 150 -5.74 13.90 17.74
C ASN A 150 -6.81 14.14 16.68
N THR A 151 -7.89 14.81 17.08
CA THR A 151 -8.93 15.29 16.17
C THR A 151 -8.57 16.68 15.66
N TYR A 152 -8.63 16.84 14.34
CA TYR A 152 -8.46 18.10 13.64
C TYR A 152 -9.77 18.50 12.97
N PHE A 153 -10.11 19.77 13.09
CA PHE A 153 -11.33 20.35 12.52
C PHE A 153 -10.98 21.20 11.31
N ILE A 154 -11.84 21.15 10.30
CA ILE A 154 -11.72 21.90 9.05
C ILE A 154 -12.96 22.77 8.93
N ARG A 155 -12.80 24.08 9.01
CA ARG A 155 -13.86 25.05 8.74
C ARG A 155 -13.72 25.50 7.29
N VAL A 156 -14.77 25.35 6.48
CA VAL A 156 -14.80 25.73 5.07
C VAL A 156 -15.88 26.78 4.86
N PHE A 157 -15.58 27.86 4.14
CA PHE A 157 -16.50 28.97 3.89
C PHE A 157 -16.15 29.69 2.59
N SER A 158 -17.02 30.55 2.09
CA SER A 158 -16.69 31.31 0.88
C SER A 158 -15.72 32.45 1.19
N ASN A 159 -14.76 32.74 0.30
CA ASN A 159 -13.86 33.88 0.47
C ASN A 159 -14.54 35.21 0.10
N SER A 160 -15.76 35.43 0.60
CA SER A 160 -16.68 36.52 0.26
C SER A 160 -17.47 36.96 1.49
N SER A 161 -17.77 38.25 1.61
CA SER A 161 -18.66 38.77 2.66
C SER A 161 -20.13 38.88 2.19
N ALA A 162 -20.42 38.49 0.94
CA ALA A 162 -21.78 38.53 0.40
C ALA A 162 -22.60 37.33 0.90
N ALA A 163 -23.85 37.59 1.30
CA ALA A 163 -24.76 36.56 1.79
C ALA A 163 -25.36 35.70 0.67
N GLY A 164 -25.95 34.57 1.04
CA GLY A 164 -26.67 33.68 0.12
C GLY A 164 -25.75 32.80 -0.72
N ALA A 165 -24.65 32.35 -0.13
CA ALA A 165 -23.81 31.30 -0.72
C ALA A 165 -24.66 30.07 -1.04
N ASN A 166 -24.48 29.49 -2.21
CA ASN A 166 -25.12 28.22 -2.58
C ASN A 166 -24.09 27.20 -3.10
N THR A 167 -22.83 27.40 -2.74
CA THR A 167 -21.72 26.62 -3.22
C THR A 167 -21.73 25.21 -2.63
N THR A 168 -21.67 24.21 -3.50
CA THR A 168 -21.44 22.81 -3.16
C THR A 168 -20.02 22.42 -3.54
N PHE A 169 -19.42 21.49 -2.79
CA PHE A 169 -18.08 20.98 -3.02
C PHE A 169 -17.94 19.57 -2.46
N ASP A 170 -16.88 18.88 -2.87
CA ASP A 170 -16.40 17.67 -2.21
C ASP A 170 -15.12 17.99 -1.44
N ILE A 171 -14.97 17.39 -0.26
CA ILE A 171 -13.75 17.44 0.55
C ILE A 171 -13.19 16.04 0.79
N CYS A 172 -11.87 15.90 0.71
CA CYS A 172 -11.15 14.70 1.11
C CYS A 172 -9.95 15.06 1.98
N VAL A 173 -9.61 14.14 2.89
CA VAL A 173 -8.34 14.13 3.61
C VAL A 173 -7.57 12.90 3.18
N GLY A 174 -6.31 13.05 2.78
CA GLY A 174 -5.40 11.96 2.49
C GLY A 174 -4.19 11.97 3.40
N THR A 175 -3.58 10.82 3.61
CA THR A 175 -2.25 10.69 4.24
C THR A 175 -1.19 10.36 3.21
N GLU A 176 0.06 10.63 3.54
CA GLU A 176 1.17 9.92 2.91
C GLU A 176 1.03 8.43 3.21
N PRO A 177 1.18 7.53 2.22
CA PRO A 177 1.16 6.10 2.46
C PRO A 177 2.21 5.75 3.51
N SER A 178 1.85 4.89 4.46
CA SER A 178 2.83 4.38 5.43
C SER A 178 3.91 3.58 4.70
N SER A 179 5.14 3.69 5.17
CA SER A 179 6.24 2.86 4.68
C SER A 179 5.89 1.37 4.75
N PRO A 180 6.15 0.59 3.69
CA PRO A 180 5.94 -0.85 3.70
C PRO A 180 6.69 -1.53 4.85
N VAL A 181 6.21 -2.69 5.31
CA VAL A 181 6.87 -3.41 6.42
C VAL A 181 8.29 -3.88 6.09
N ASN A 182 8.59 -4.01 4.80
CA ASN A 182 9.88 -4.40 4.26
C ASN A 182 10.57 -3.22 3.56
N ASP A 183 10.33 -2.00 4.06
CA ASP A 183 10.96 -0.78 3.56
C ASP A 183 12.47 -0.85 3.69
N ASP A 184 13.01 -1.32 4.81
CA ASP A 184 14.46 -1.42 5.00
C ASP A 184 15.00 -2.85 4.80
N CYS A 185 16.29 -2.94 4.49
CA CYS A 185 16.99 -4.22 4.34
C CYS A 185 16.85 -5.12 5.58
N VAL A 186 16.81 -4.54 6.79
CA VAL A 186 16.78 -5.29 8.05
C VAL A 186 15.44 -6.02 8.22
N ASN A 187 14.33 -5.43 7.78
CA ASN A 187 13.00 -6.05 7.83
C ASN A 187 12.58 -6.67 6.49
N ALA A 188 13.54 -7.02 5.63
CA ALA A 188 13.29 -7.64 4.34
C ALA A 188 12.37 -8.88 4.43
N LEU A 189 11.35 -8.95 3.58
CA LEU A 189 10.36 -10.02 3.63
C LEU A 189 10.93 -11.34 3.06
N ALA A 190 10.89 -12.41 3.85
CA ALA A 190 11.42 -13.71 3.44
C ALA A 190 10.47 -14.47 2.50
N ILE A 191 10.99 -14.87 1.33
CA ILE A 191 10.30 -15.73 0.37
C ILE A 191 10.87 -17.16 0.52
N ASN A 192 10.05 -18.07 1.07
CA ASN A 192 10.49 -19.41 1.46
C ASN A 192 9.83 -20.56 0.68
N THR A 193 8.91 -20.24 -0.23
CA THR A 193 8.15 -21.22 -1.02
C THR A 193 8.21 -20.86 -2.49
N PHE A 194 8.49 -21.83 -3.36
CA PHE A 194 8.64 -21.63 -4.79
C PHE A 194 7.78 -22.62 -5.59
N PRO A 195 7.18 -22.24 -6.73
CA PRO A 195 7.20 -20.89 -7.30
C PRO A 195 6.43 -19.88 -6.43
N PHE A 196 6.83 -18.62 -6.48
CA PHE A 196 6.24 -17.52 -5.74
C PHE A 196 5.75 -16.45 -6.70
N THR A 197 4.56 -15.91 -6.49
CA THR A 197 4.06 -14.72 -7.18
C THR A 197 3.17 -13.94 -6.23
N GLN A 198 3.48 -12.66 -6.00
CA GLN A 198 2.65 -11.80 -5.17
C GLN A 198 2.69 -10.34 -5.65
N ILE A 199 1.59 -9.62 -5.40
CA ILE A 199 1.46 -8.18 -5.65
C ILE A 199 1.82 -7.43 -4.37
N TYR A 200 2.62 -6.38 -4.51
CA TYR A 200 3.02 -5.47 -3.45
C TYR A 200 2.73 -4.03 -3.85
N ASP A 201 2.55 -3.18 -2.84
CA ASP A 201 2.47 -1.74 -3.01
C ASP A 201 3.65 -1.09 -2.27
N ALA A 202 4.59 -0.54 -3.05
CA ALA A 202 5.74 0.20 -2.53
C ALA A 202 5.56 1.72 -2.65
N THR A 203 4.34 2.23 -2.85
CA THR A 203 4.11 3.68 -2.99
C THR A 203 4.56 4.48 -1.75
N GLY A 204 4.53 3.86 -0.56
CA GLY A 204 5.04 4.47 0.67
C GLY A 204 6.52 4.22 0.95
N ALA A 205 7.23 3.53 0.05
CA ALA A 205 8.62 3.18 0.29
C ALA A 205 9.46 4.44 0.48
N THR A 206 10.39 4.38 1.43
CA THR A 206 11.31 5.48 1.68
C THR A 206 12.67 5.06 1.19
N ASN A 207 13.50 6.03 0.80
CA ASN A 207 14.89 5.77 0.46
C ASN A 207 15.76 5.51 1.72
N ASN A 208 15.22 5.02 2.84
CA ASN A 208 15.93 4.58 4.07
C ASN A 208 17.14 5.42 4.54
N ASN A 209 17.08 6.75 4.40
CA ASN A 209 18.18 7.71 4.65
C ASN A 209 19.37 7.67 3.67
N GLY A 210 19.24 7.06 2.49
CA GLY A 210 20.22 7.16 1.40
C GLY A 210 20.01 6.17 0.25
N PHE A 211 20.77 6.35 -0.82
CA PHE A 211 20.75 5.43 -1.95
C PHE A 211 21.66 4.23 -1.73
N ILE A 212 21.34 3.10 -2.37
CA ILE A 212 22.28 1.99 -2.50
C ILE A 212 23.31 2.36 -3.56
N ALA A 213 24.58 2.42 -3.15
CA ALA A 213 25.67 2.73 -4.05
C ALA A 213 25.90 1.63 -5.09
N ALA A 214 26.27 2.03 -6.30
CA ALA A 214 26.73 1.10 -7.33
C ALA A 214 27.95 0.32 -6.82
N SER A 215 27.97 -0.99 -7.04
CA SER A 215 29.09 -1.85 -6.67
C SER A 215 29.16 -3.07 -7.59
N GLY A 216 30.35 -3.38 -8.09
CA GLY A 216 30.52 -4.49 -9.03
C GLY A 216 29.61 -4.35 -10.27
N THR A 217 28.73 -5.33 -10.47
CA THR A 217 27.75 -5.37 -11.57
C THR A 217 26.42 -4.68 -11.23
N CYS A 218 26.24 -4.21 -9.99
CA CYS A 218 25.01 -3.57 -9.55
C CYS A 218 25.08 -2.07 -9.81
N ILE A 219 23.99 -1.52 -10.34
CA ILE A 219 23.83 -0.08 -10.52
C ILE A 219 23.48 0.58 -9.19
N ALA A 220 23.57 1.91 -9.12
CA ALA A 220 23.04 2.66 -7.99
C ALA A 220 21.51 2.70 -8.07
N MET A 221 20.84 2.52 -6.94
CA MET A 221 19.38 2.43 -6.86
C MET A 221 18.86 3.14 -5.61
N ASN A 222 17.59 3.51 -5.64
CA ASN A 222 16.84 3.79 -4.44
C ASN A 222 16.92 2.58 -3.52
N ASP A 223 17.07 2.85 -2.23
CA ASP A 223 16.88 1.87 -1.17
C ASP A 223 15.37 1.66 -1.00
N GLY A 224 14.75 0.96 -1.96
CA GLY A 224 13.31 0.71 -2.06
C GLY A 224 12.89 -0.41 -1.11
N VAL A 225 12.04 -1.34 -1.58
CA VAL A 225 11.57 -2.45 -0.71
C VAL A 225 12.42 -3.71 -0.85
N TRP A 226 12.56 -4.45 0.25
CA TRP A 226 13.48 -5.57 0.34
C TRP A 226 12.81 -6.93 0.54
N PHE A 227 13.42 -7.95 -0.07
CA PHE A 227 13.05 -9.35 0.10
C PHE A 227 14.29 -10.19 0.38
N THR A 228 14.10 -11.36 0.99
CA THR A 228 15.16 -12.36 1.13
C THR A 228 14.76 -13.71 0.57
N VAL A 229 15.76 -14.43 0.06
CA VAL A 229 15.65 -15.87 -0.24
C VAL A 229 16.85 -16.59 0.36
N THR A 230 16.65 -17.83 0.80
CA THR A 230 17.76 -18.72 1.17
C THR A 230 18.13 -19.56 -0.05
N GLY A 231 19.40 -19.51 -0.44
CA GLY A 231 19.91 -20.22 -1.60
C GLY A 231 19.68 -21.72 -1.51
N THR A 232 19.27 -22.33 -2.63
CA THR A 232 18.95 -23.76 -2.70
C THR A 232 20.02 -24.56 -3.43
N GLY A 233 21.01 -23.90 -4.02
CA GLY A 233 21.94 -24.53 -4.98
C GLY A 233 21.42 -24.48 -6.43
N ASP A 234 20.17 -24.06 -6.65
CA ASP A 234 19.58 -23.89 -7.97
C ASP A 234 19.71 -22.44 -8.47
N ARG A 235 19.30 -22.22 -9.73
CA ARG A 235 19.19 -20.87 -10.31
C ARG A 235 17.85 -20.27 -9.93
N PHE A 236 17.88 -19.11 -9.29
CA PHE A 236 16.70 -18.30 -9.09
C PHE A 236 16.41 -17.51 -10.36
N ASN A 237 15.14 -17.39 -10.73
CA ASN A 237 14.67 -16.48 -11.77
C ASN A 237 13.64 -15.53 -11.15
N LEU A 238 14.00 -14.25 -11.09
CA LEU A 238 13.18 -13.16 -10.60
C LEU A 238 12.50 -12.47 -11.76
N LEU A 239 11.22 -12.14 -11.60
CA LEU A 239 10.43 -11.38 -12.56
C LEU A 239 9.69 -10.26 -11.83
N LEU A 240 10.05 -9.01 -12.11
CA LEU A 240 9.40 -7.82 -11.59
C LEU A 240 8.49 -7.23 -12.67
N THR A 241 7.22 -7.00 -12.34
CA THR A 241 6.25 -6.32 -13.22
C THR A 241 5.75 -5.05 -12.51
N PRO A 242 6.38 -3.89 -12.75
CA PRO A 242 5.98 -2.63 -12.13
C PRO A 242 4.75 -2.04 -12.83
N VAL A 243 3.91 -1.31 -12.08
CA VAL A 243 2.68 -0.69 -12.59
C VAL A 243 2.83 0.83 -12.59
N ALA A 244 3.04 1.42 -13.77
CA ALA A 244 3.16 2.87 -13.95
C ALA A 244 4.37 3.54 -13.25
N TRP A 245 5.43 2.79 -12.96
CA TRP A 245 6.73 3.33 -12.51
C TRP A 245 7.91 2.56 -13.13
N ASN A 246 9.11 3.12 -13.04
CA ASN A 246 10.34 2.53 -13.58
C ASN A 246 11.06 1.76 -12.46
N GLY A 247 10.77 0.47 -12.33
CA GLY A 247 11.34 -0.38 -11.28
C GLY A 247 12.52 -1.21 -11.77
N ALA A 248 13.47 -1.49 -10.88
CA ALA A 248 14.61 -2.35 -11.14
C ALA A 248 14.77 -3.42 -10.04
N ILE A 249 15.53 -4.48 -10.35
CA ILE A 249 15.86 -5.56 -9.42
C ILE A 249 17.35 -5.52 -9.14
N ALA A 250 17.78 -5.41 -7.88
CA ALA A 250 19.16 -5.68 -7.49
C ALA A 250 19.24 -6.80 -6.45
N VAL A 251 20.19 -7.71 -6.65
CA VAL A 251 20.42 -8.86 -5.78
C VAL A 251 21.79 -8.74 -5.13
N TYR A 252 21.82 -9.01 -3.83
CA TYR A 252 23.00 -8.93 -2.99
C TYR A 252 23.14 -10.17 -2.10
N THR A 253 24.33 -10.38 -1.57
CA THR A 253 24.64 -11.31 -0.46
C THR A 253 25.29 -10.54 0.69
N GLY A 254 25.58 -11.23 1.80
CA GLY A 254 26.22 -10.62 2.98
C GLY A 254 25.18 -10.24 4.02
N SER A 255 25.30 -9.04 4.58
CA SER A 255 24.40 -8.50 5.61
C SER A 255 24.09 -7.04 5.31
N CYS A 256 22.94 -6.55 5.79
CA CYS A 256 22.60 -5.12 5.69
C CYS A 256 23.75 -4.24 6.23
N GLY A 257 24.10 -3.19 5.49
CA GLY A 257 25.26 -2.33 5.74
C GLY A 257 26.61 -2.85 5.22
N ALA A 258 26.69 -4.11 4.79
CA ALA A 258 27.88 -4.72 4.19
C ALA A 258 27.50 -5.67 3.04
N LEU A 259 26.58 -5.22 2.18
CA LEU A 259 26.07 -6.00 1.07
C LEU A 259 27.12 -6.16 -0.03
N THR A 260 27.20 -7.37 -0.59
CA THR A 260 28.02 -7.69 -1.75
C THR A 260 27.12 -7.93 -2.96
N CYS A 261 27.34 -7.16 -4.02
CA CYS A 261 26.57 -7.27 -5.25
C CYS A 261 26.66 -8.68 -5.89
N VAL A 262 25.49 -9.23 -6.24
CA VAL A 262 25.35 -10.40 -7.13
C VAL A 262 25.04 -9.93 -8.54
N GLY A 263 24.13 -8.97 -8.67
CA GLY A 263 23.88 -8.25 -9.92
C GLY A 263 22.54 -7.54 -9.92
N THR A 264 22.29 -6.81 -11.01
CA THR A 264 21.09 -6.00 -11.18
C THR A 264 20.50 -6.19 -12.56
N LYS A 265 19.17 -6.04 -12.66
CA LYS A 265 18.47 -5.83 -13.90
C LYS A 265 17.66 -4.53 -13.89
N ASN A 266 17.88 -3.75 -14.94
CA ASN A 266 17.11 -2.57 -15.32
C ASN A 266 17.19 -2.41 -16.85
N ALA A 267 16.10 -2.64 -17.57
CA ALA A 267 15.95 -2.36 -18.99
C ALA A 267 15.53 -0.90 -19.23
N GLY A 268 15.05 -0.22 -18.19
CA GLY A 268 14.69 1.18 -18.18
C GLY A 268 13.31 1.43 -18.79
N GLY A 269 12.54 2.32 -18.16
CA GLY A 269 11.27 2.79 -18.66
C GLY A 269 10.10 2.46 -17.73
N ILE A 270 9.02 3.22 -17.88
CA ILE A 270 7.83 3.08 -17.04
C ILE A 270 7.08 1.79 -17.39
N GLY A 271 6.80 0.96 -16.39
CA GLY A 271 6.01 -0.27 -16.54
C GLY A 271 6.73 -1.40 -17.27
N VAL A 272 8.04 -1.28 -17.48
CA VAL A 272 8.84 -2.31 -18.15
C VAL A 272 9.06 -3.48 -17.19
N VAL A 273 8.80 -4.68 -17.68
CA VAL A 273 9.03 -5.92 -16.93
C VAL A 273 10.54 -6.22 -16.87
N GLU A 274 11.04 -6.43 -15.66
CA GLU A 274 12.44 -6.76 -15.41
C GLU A 274 12.60 -8.24 -15.06
N GLY A 275 13.61 -8.89 -15.64
CA GLY A 275 13.93 -10.28 -15.37
C GLY A 275 15.41 -10.46 -15.02
N TYR A 276 15.69 -11.04 -13.85
CA TYR A 276 17.06 -11.32 -13.39
C TYR A 276 17.18 -12.74 -12.89
N SER A 277 18.22 -13.44 -13.34
CA SER A 277 18.52 -14.80 -12.89
C SER A 277 19.93 -14.90 -12.33
N PHE A 278 20.08 -15.67 -11.25
CA PHE A 278 21.38 -15.89 -10.62
C PHE A 278 21.47 -17.29 -10.01
N ASP A 279 22.69 -17.80 -9.93
CA ASP A 279 22.99 -19.11 -9.35
C ASP A 279 23.17 -18.94 -7.85
N SER A 280 22.41 -19.72 -7.06
CA SER A 280 22.48 -19.63 -5.61
C SER A 280 23.43 -20.66 -5.01
N THR A 281 24.10 -20.29 -3.92
CA THR A 281 24.81 -21.24 -3.06
C THR A 281 23.86 -21.74 -1.99
N LEU A 282 23.79 -23.06 -1.79
CA LEU A 282 22.92 -23.68 -0.79
C LEU A 282 23.18 -23.10 0.60
N GLY A 283 22.12 -22.59 1.25
CA GLY A 283 22.16 -22.04 2.60
C GLY A 283 22.59 -20.56 2.68
N THR A 284 23.06 -19.94 1.60
CA THR A 284 23.43 -18.52 1.59
C THR A 284 22.18 -17.64 1.49
N THR A 285 22.07 -16.61 2.33
CA THR A 285 21.00 -15.61 2.22
C THR A 285 21.30 -14.60 1.12
N TYR A 286 20.30 -14.37 0.27
CA TYR A 286 20.33 -13.34 -0.76
C TYR A 286 19.27 -12.29 -0.43
N TYR A 287 19.65 -11.02 -0.57
CA TYR A 287 18.78 -9.85 -0.44
C TYR A 287 18.40 -9.35 -1.82
N ILE A 288 17.14 -9.02 -2.02
CA ILE A 288 16.59 -8.53 -3.29
C ILE A 288 15.99 -7.16 -3.00
N ASN A 289 16.60 -6.11 -3.54
CA ASN A 289 16.02 -4.76 -3.54
C ASN A 289 15.18 -4.55 -4.80
N ILE A 290 13.98 -4.03 -4.61
CA ILE A 290 13.08 -3.56 -5.66
C ILE A 290 12.88 -2.05 -5.45
N GLY A 291 13.45 -1.24 -6.34
CA GLY A 291 13.43 0.22 -6.19
C GLY A 291 13.64 0.96 -7.50
N TYR A 292 13.49 2.28 -7.47
CA TYR A 292 13.75 3.13 -8.63
C TYR A 292 15.27 3.13 -8.97
N PRO A 293 15.68 2.99 -10.25
CA PRO A 293 17.08 2.80 -10.62
C PRO A 293 17.86 4.13 -10.69
N SER A 294 18.06 4.77 -9.56
CA SER A 294 18.76 6.05 -9.43
C SER A 294 19.60 6.10 -8.16
N GLY A 295 20.80 6.68 -8.23
CA GLY A 295 21.67 6.90 -7.07
C GLY A 295 21.68 8.34 -6.55
N THR A 296 20.87 9.22 -7.12
CA THR A 296 20.91 10.67 -6.86
C THR A 296 19.55 11.34 -6.81
N PHE A 297 18.51 10.65 -7.27
CA PHE A 297 17.14 11.13 -7.34
C PHE A 297 16.24 10.06 -6.77
N ASP A 298 15.48 10.43 -5.75
CA ASP A 298 14.50 9.57 -5.11
C ASP A 298 13.21 9.59 -5.93
N GLY A 299 13.06 8.59 -6.80
CA GLY A 299 11.90 8.45 -7.67
C GLY A 299 10.86 7.55 -7.02
N ALA A 300 9.60 7.97 -7.02
CA ALA A 300 8.53 7.20 -6.39
C ALA A 300 8.48 5.75 -6.92
N GLU A 301 8.55 4.80 -6.00
CA GLU A 301 8.11 3.42 -6.18
C GLU A 301 6.58 3.34 -6.28
N GLY A 302 6.05 2.14 -6.52
CA GLY A 302 4.61 1.95 -6.63
C GLY A 302 4.21 0.49 -6.60
N ILE A 303 3.02 0.19 -7.14
CA ILE A 303 2.51 -1.18 -7.20
C ILE A 303 3.36 -2.02 -8.15
N PHE A 304 3.68 -3.26 -7.77
CA PHE A 304 4.34 -4.23 -8.63
C PHE A 304 3.94 -5.66 -8.32
N THR A 305 4.16 -6.56 -9.28
CA THR A 305 4.12 -8.02 -9.05
C THR A 305 5.54 -8.57 -9.05
N LEU A 306 5.91 -9.35 -8.03
CA LEU A 306 7.17 -10.07 -7.97
C LEU A 306 6.93 -11.57 -8.11
N GLY A 307 7.53 -12.16 -9.14
CA GLY A 307 7.59 -13.59 -9.38
C GLY A 307 8.98 -14.15 -9.07
N VAL A 308 9.05 -15.32 -8.42
CA VAL A 308 10.29 -16.05 -8.15
C VAL A 308 10.12 -17.53 -8.48
N THR A 309 10.97 -18.06 -9.36
CA THR A 309 11.00 -19.48 -9.71
C THR A 309 12.42 -20.05 -9.60
N LEU A 310 12.53 -21.38 -9.59
CA LEU A 310 13.81 -22.08 -9.57
C LEU A 310 14.00 -22.89 -10.86
N THR A 311 15.21 -22.88 -11.39
CA THR A 311 15.67 -23.80 -12.43
C THR A 311 16.80 -24.65 -11.84
N ALA A 312 16.62 -25.97 -11.84
CA ALA A 312 17.63 -26.89 -11.34
C ALA A 312 18.89 -26.82 -12.23
N LEU A 313 19.96 -26.24 -11.71
CA LEU A 313 21.16 -25.92 -12.51
C LEU A 313 21.95 -27.13 -13.00
N SER A 314 21.74 -28.29 -12.38
CA SER A 314 22.67 -29.39 -12.53
C SER A 314 22.04 -30.61 -13.22
N VAL A 315 20.71 -30.76 -13.24
CA VAL A 315 20.08 -31.89 -13.94
C VAL A 315 20.17 -31.71 -15.47
N ASP A 316 20.06 -30.48 -15.97
CA ASP A 316 20.06 -30.19 -17.42
C ASP A 316 21.36 -30.63 -18.11
N GLU A 317 22.51 -30.46 -17.47
CA GLU A 317 23.80 -30.87 -18.05
C GLU A 317 23.93 -32.38 -18.23
N ILE A 318 23.36 -33.17 -17.31
CA ILE A 318 23.37 -34.63 -17.41
C ILE A 318 22.17 -35.18 -18.20
N ILE A 319 21.03 -34.47 -18.23
CA ILE A 319 19.90 -34.79 -19.13
C ILE A 319 20.34 -34.70 -20.59
N ALA A 320 21.15 -33.69 -20.94
CA ALA A 320 21.75 -33.58 -22.28
C ALA A 320 22.63 -34.81 -22.62
N LYS A 321 23.10 -35.55 -21.61
CA LYS A 321 23.81 -36.82 -21.73
C LYS A 321 22.89 -38.05 -21.65
N GLY A 322 21.57 -37.87 -21.82
CA GLY A 322 20.58 -38.93 -21.76
C GLY A 322 20.31 -39.45 -20.35
N PHE A 323 20.72 -38.73 -19.30
CA PHE A 323 20.54 -39.18 -17.93
C PHE A 323 19.06 -39.25 -17.54
N THR A 324 18.65 -40.39 -16.98
CA THR A 324 17.32 -40.66 -16.44
C THR A 324 17.44 -41.39 -15.11
N TYR A 325 16.43 -41.23 -14.25
CA TYR A 325 16.33 -41.95 -13.00
C TYR A 325 14.89 -42.28 -12.63
N TYR A 326 14.64 -43.44 -12.04
CA TYR A 326 13.32 -43.88 -11.58
C TYR A 326 13.41 -45.07 -10.60
N PRO A 327 12.39 -45.32 -9.77
CA PRO A 327 11.25 -44.45 -9.50
C PRO A 327 11.61 -43.31 -8.52
N ASN A 328 10.86 -42.21 -8.55
CA ASN A 328 10.88 -41.16 -7.51
C ASN A 328 9.42 -40.75 -7.23
N PRO A 329 8.81 -41.11 -6.09
CA PRO A 329 9.42 -41.70 -4.89
C PRO A 329 10.00 -43.13 -5.05
N VAL A 330 11.05 -43.44 -4.28
CA VAL A 330 11.74 -44.73 -4.22
C VAL A 330 11.07 -45.65 -3.21
N THR A 331 10.10 -46.45 -3.66
CA THR A 331 9.31 -47.37 -2.79
C THR A 331 9.98 -48.74 -2.60
N GLY A 332 10.66 -49.26 -3.62
CA GLY A 332 11.36 -50.57 -3.57
C GLY A 332 12.78 -50.52 -3.00
N GLY A 333 13.17 -49.38 -2.43
CA GLY A 333 14.53 -49.15 -1.91
C GLY A 333 15.60 -48.94 -2.97
N VAL A 334 15.39 -49.35 -4.22
CA VAL A 334 16.36 -49.18 -5.31
C VAL A 334 15.94 -48.03 -6.22
N LEU A 335 16.86 -47.08 -6.43
CA LEU A 335 16.77 -46.05 -7.45
C LEU A 335 17.59 -46.48 -8.68
N LYS A 336 16.93 -46.65 -9.82
CA LYS A 336 17.57 -47.00 -11.08
C LYS A 336 18.00 -45.74 -11.81
N MET A 337 19.22 -45.73 -12.33
CA MET A 337 19.79 -44.62 -13.09
C MET A 337 20.36 -45.13 -14.40
N SER A 338 20.21 -44.38 -15.49
CA SER A 338 20.84 -44.68 -16.77
C SER A 338 21.20 -43.42 -17.55
N ALA A 339 22.19 -43.49 -18.43
CA ALA A 339 22.65 -42.39 -19.28
C ALA A 339 23.22 -42.90 -20.63
N SER A 340 23.49 -41.98 -21.55
CA SER A 340 24.16 -42.27 -22.84
C SER A 340 25.69 -42.29 -22.73
N GLU A 341 26.24 -41.88 -21.59
CA GLU A 341 27.68 -41.93 -21.24
C GLU A 341 27.86 -42.56 -19.85
N PRO A 342 29.06 -43.06 -19.50
CA PRO A 342 29.31 -43.65 -18.19
C PRO A 342 28.91 -42.74 -17.03
N ILE A 343 28.20 -43.31 -16.05
CA ILE A 343 27.90 -42.62 -14.79
C ILE A 343 29.14 -42.80 -13.89
N ASN A 344 30.11 -41.88 -14.01
CA ASN A 344 31.42 -41.98 -13.36
C ASN A 344 31.37 -41.92 -11.83
N ASN A 345 30.42 -41.17 -11.27
CA ASN A 345 30.30 -41.01 -9.83
C ASN A 345 28.85 -40.79 -9.38
N ILE A 346 28.49 -41.29 -8.21
CA ILE A 346 27.19 -41.09 -7.57
C ILE A 346 27.42 -40.77 -6.10
N ASN A 347 27.11 -39.54 -5.70
CA ASN A 347 27.13 -39.11 -4.30
C ASN A 347 25.71 -38.99 -3.77
N VAL A 348 25.47 -39.46 -2.54
CA VAL A 348 24.18 -39.31 -1.86
C VAL A 348 24.37 -38.41 -0.65
N TYR A 349 23.53 -37.40 -0.52
CA TYR A 349 23.57 -36.43 0.57
C TYR A 349 22.24 -36.39 1.34
N THR A 350 22.33 -36.14 2.64
CA THR A 350 21.17 -35.71 3.43
C THR A 350 20.67 -34.33 2.96
N VAL A 351 19.45 -33.94 3.34
CA VAL A 351 18.94 -32.57 3.10
C VAL A 351 19.79 -31.46 3.75
N LEU A 352 20.64 -31.80 4.71
CA LEU A 352 21.58 -30.86 5.35
C LEU A 352 22.97 -30.86 4.66
N GLY A 353 23.12 -31.52 3.52
CA GLY A 353 24.36 -31.54 2.74
C GLY A 353 25.45 -32.52 3.25
N ARG A 354 25.20 -33.28 4.31
CA ARG A 354 26.13 -34.35 4.73
C ARG A 354 26.17 -35.48 3.69
N GLU A 355 27.36 -35.79 3.18
CA GLU A 355 27.59 -36.96 2.30
C GLU A 355 27.37 -38.26 3.08
N ILE A 356 26.56 -39.14 2.51
CA ILE A 356 26.23 -40.48 3.02
C ILE A 356 27.00 -41.53 2.23
N ARG A 357 27.09 -41.34 0.90
CA ARG A 357 27.73 -42.30 -0.01
C ARG A 357 28.46 -41.58 -1.12
N ASN A 358 29.51 -42.24 -1.60
CA ASN A 358 30.29 -41.86 -2.77
C ASN A 358 30.67 -43.12 -3.54
N ILE A 359 30.01 -43.34 -4.68
CA ILE A 359 30.07 -44.56 -5.45
C ILE A 359 30.70 -44.24 -6.80
N LYS A 360 31.79 -44.94 -7.12
CA LYS A 360 32.37 -44.92 -8.47
C LYS A 360 31.71 -45.99 -9.31
N ASN A 361 31.37 -45.63 -10.53
CA ASN A 361 30.84 -46.53 -11.53
C ASN A 361 31.46 -46.20 -12.89
N THR A 362 31.45 -47.16 -13.81
CA THR A 362 31.92 -46.96 -15.20
C THR A 362 30.89 -47.41 -16.23
N ASP A 363 29.76 -47.95 -15.76
CA ASP A 363 28.69 -48.41 -16.61
C ASP A 363 27.73 -47.28 -16.98
N LEU A 364 26.95 -47.50 -18.03
CA LEU A 364 25.90 -46.58 -18.49
C LEU A 364 24.68 -46.57 -17.57
N SER A 365 24.58 -47.52 -16.65
CA SER A 365 23.50 -47.64 -15.68
C SER A 365 24.02 -47.99 -14.29
N TYR A 366 23.23 -47.69 -13.27
CA TYR A 366 23.50 -48.09 -11.90
C TYR A 366 22.19 -48.21 -11.11
N ASP A 367 22.09 -49.28 -10.32
CA ASP A 367 20.98 -49.51 -9.40
C ASP A 367 21.43 -49.12 -7.98
N LEU A 368 21.04 -47.92 -7.54
CA LEU A 368 21.40 -47.38 -6.24
C LEU A 368 20.47 -47.94 -5.16
N ASP A 369 20.98 -48.88 -4.37
CA ASP A 369 20.26 -49.46 -3.23
C ASP A 369 20.27 -48.53 -2.01
N LEU A 370 19.10 -48.07 -1.59
CA LEU A 370 18.84 -47.16 -0.47
C LEU A 370 18.04 -47.86 0.65
N THR A 371 17.97 -49.19 0.67
CA THR A 371 17.17 -49.96 1.64
C THR A 371 17.59 -49.76 3.10
N ASP A 372 18.86 -49.42 3.33
CA ASP A 372 19.45 -49.11 4.63
C ASP A 372 19.20 -47.66 5.10
N LEU A 373 18.72 -46.78 4.22
CA LEU A 373 18.46 -45.38 4.55
C LEU A 373 17.03 -45.20 5.09
N PRO A 374 16.84 -44.41 6.17
CA PRO A 374 15.50 -44.04 6.64
C PRO A 374 14.66 -43.38 5.55
N ALA A 375 13.34 -43.55 5.62
CA ALA A 375 12.41 -42.81 4.78
C ALA A 375 12.62 -41.29 4.95
N GLY A 376 12.64 -40.57 3.84
CA GLY A 376 12.96 -39.14 3.82
C GLY A 376 13.43 -38.63 2.47
N ALA A 377 13.70 -37.33 2.40
CA ALA A 377 14.28 -36.70 1.22
C ALA A 377 15.80 -36.79 1.24
N TYR A 378 16.39 -36.99 0.06
CA TYR A 378 17.83 -37.03 -0.16
C TYR A 378 18.18 -36.30 -1.45
N TYR A 379 19.43 -35.86 -1.56
CA TYR A 379 19.98 -35.34 -2.81
C TYR A 379 20.98 -36.35 -3.37
N VAL A 380 20.86 -36.66 -4.66
CA VAL A 380 21.81 -37.52 -5.37
C VAL A 380 22.52 -36.68 -6.41
N ARG A 381 23.86 -36.65 -6.36
CA ARG A 381 24.71 -36.06 -7.39
C ARG A 381 25.29 -37.17 -8.26
N ALA A 382 24.91 -37.21 -9.53
CA ALA A 382 25.47 -38.08 -10.54
C ALA A 382 26.49 -37.31 -11.41
N THR A 383 27.62 -37.93 -11.72
CA THR A 383 28.58 -37.45 -12.71
C THR A 383 28.49 -38.35 -13.93
N VAL A 384 28.18 -37.79 -15.09
CA VAL A 384 28.04 -38.48 -16.38
C VAL A 384 29.09 -37.91 -17.34
N GLY A 385 30.10 -38.71 -17.69
CA GLY A 385 31.28 -38.22 -18.39
C GLY A 385 31.99 -37.12 -17.58
N SER A 386 32.12 -35.93 -18.17
CA SER A 386 32.70 -34.75 -17.50
C SER A 386 31.68 -33.83 -16.84
N LYS A 387 30.38 -34.14 -16.92
CA LYS A 387 29.27 -33.30 -16.43
C LYS A 387 28.69 -33.88 -15.15
N SER A 388 28.16 -33.01 -14.28
CA SER A 388 27.56 -33.46 -13.02
C SER A 388 26.21 -32.82 -12.80
N GLY A 389 25.28 -33.61 -12.29
CA GLY A 389 23.93 -33.17 -11.93
C GLY A 389 23.48 -33.70 -10.59
N THR A 390 22.77 -32.87 -9.85
CA THR A 390 22.21 -33.13 -8.53
C THR A 390 20.70 -33.02 -8.61
N PHE A 391 20.01 -34.02 -8.09
CA PHE A 391 18.55 -34.09 -8.09
C PHE A 391 18.04 -34.62 -6.76
N LYS A 392 16.82 -34.22 -6.40
CA LYS A 392 16.16 -34.63 -5.16
C LYS A 392 15.39 -35.93 -5.37
N ILE A 393 15.52 -36.86 -4.44
CA ILE A 393 14.71 -38.08 -4.38
C ILE A 393 13.97 -38.18 -3.05
N ILE A 394 12.83 -38.88 -3.05
CA ILE A 394 12.07 -39.22 -1.84
C ILE A 394 12.16 -40.73 -1.63
N LYS A 395 12.80 -41.18 -0.56
CA LYS A 395 12.79 -42.59 -0.11
C LYS A 395 11.55 -42.79 0.78
N GLN A 396 10.76 -43.83 0.48
CA GLN A 396 9.60 -44.23 1.29
C GLN A 396 9.85 -45.51 2.06
#